data_AF-A0AAV6S0U2-F1
#
_entry.id   AF-A0AAV6S0U2-F1
#
_cell.length_a   1.000
_cell.length_b   1.000
_cell.length_c   1.000
_cell.angle_alpha   90.00
_cell.angle_beta   90.00
_cell.angle_gamma   90.00
#
_symmetry.space_group_name_H-M   'P 1'
#
loop_
_entity.id
_entity.type
_entity.pdbx_description
1 polymer ?
#
loop_
_entity_poly.entity_id
_entity_poly.type
_entity_poly.pdbx_seq_one_letter_code
_entity_poly.pdbx_strand_id
1 'polypeptide(L)'
;MAHNGHYRDDNCVEDDDDKTPTKEQQQEPPSNTEETPGYLGSEPHNEAATAAGRATSDRPTSNSTTRRRCDSVKKTRPPFPWFGMDIGGTLVKLVYFEPKDITAEEEQEEVANLKSIRRYLTSNTAYGETGIRDMHLELQDLTLCGRTGNLHFIRFPTHDLPAFLQMVRDKHFSSLHTTLCATGGGAYKFESDFRTMADLQLHKLDELDCLIRGVLYIDSVMSSGPSECYYFENPTDPDHCVQRPYTLENPYPLLLVNIGSGVSILAVYSENNYRRVTGTSLGGGTFLGLCCLLTGCATFEEALQMASQGESTRVDKLVRDIYGGDYERFGLPGWAVASRCGLQQLFYFHTALHKPTALTAI
;
A
#
# COMPACT_ATOMS: atom_id res chain seq x y z
N MET A 1 -43.46 55.92 -23.57
CA MET A 1 -42.94 57.19 -24.11
C MET A 1 -41.54 57.40 -23.54
N ALA A 2 -40.58 57.85 -24.36
CA ALA A 2 -39.17 58.21 -24.03
C ALA A 2 -38.31 57.11 -23.34
N HIS A 3 -37.21 56.59 -23.92
CA HIS A 3 -35.94 57.24 -24.36
C HIS A 3 -35.09 57.78 -23.20
N ASN A 4 -33.75 57.72 -23.18
CA ASN A 4 -32.65 57.04 -23.92
C ASN A 4 -31.38 57.22 -23.03
N GLY A 5 -30.18 56.67 -23.24
CA GLY A 5 -29.57 55.76 -24.24
C GLY A 5 -28.24 55.20 -23.66
N HIS A 6 -27.70 54.07 -24.11
CA HIS A 6 -26.75 53.92 -25.22
C HIS A 6 -25.41 54.66 -25.10
N TYR A 7 -24.30 53.91 -25.18
CA TYR A 7 -23.28 54.15 -26.23
C TYR A 7 -22.49 52.86 -26.61
N ARG A 8 -21.79 52.90 -27.75
CA ARG A 8 -21.04 51.82 -28.48
C ARG A 8 -19.84 52.51 -29.23
N ASP A 9 -18.79 51.91 -29.81
CA ASP A 9 -18.55 50.57 -30.40
C ASP A 9 -17.04 50.35 -30.65
N ASP A 10 -16.45 49.20 -31.00
CA ASP A 10 -16.80 47.74 -30.99
C ASP A 10 -15.46 46.93 -31.03
N ASN A 11 -15.48 45.60 -31.29
CA ASN A 11 -14.56 44.80 -32.17
C ASN A 11 -14.04 43.44 -31.62
N CYS A 12 -14.32 42.37 -32.39
CA CYS A 12 -13.46 41.25 -32.84
C CYS A 12 -12.47 40.54 -31.87
N VAL A 13 -12.24 39.23 -31.96
CA VAL A 13 -12.26 38.33 -33.13
C VAL A 13 -13.04 37.02 -32.85
N GLU A 14 -13.68 36.48 -33.88
CA GLU A 14 -14.28 35.14 -33.93
C GLU A 14 -13.29 34.15 -34.55
N ASP A 15 -13.30 32.89 -34.11
CA ASP A 15 -12.89 31.75 -34.94
C ASP A 15 -13.92 30.63 -34.71
N ASP A 16 -14.34 29.99 -35.80
CA ASP A 16 -15.55 29.16 -35.91
C ASP A 16 -15.16 27.75 -36.35
N ASP A 17 -15.66 26.69 -35.68
CA ASP A 17 -15.29 25.31 -36.01
C ASP A 17 -16.40 24.29 -35.67
N ASP A 18 -17.42 24.21 -36.53
CA ASP A 18 -18.29 23.04 -36.66
C ASP A 18 -18.43 22.60 -38.14
N LYS A 19 -18.01 21.36 -38.42
CA LYS A 19 -18.66 20.44 -39.35
C LYS A 19 -18.18 18.99 -39.15
N THR A 20 -19.09 18.13 -38.68
CA THR A 20 -19.10 16.71 -39.12
C THR A 20 -19.94 16.58 -40.40
N PRO A 21 -19.58 15.68 -41.33
CA PRO A 21 -19.95 14.25 -41.27
C PRO A 21 -18.71 13.34 -41.53
N THR A 22 -18.73 12.03 -41.83
CA THR A 22 -19.77 11.12 -42.37
C THR A 22 -19.56 9.66 -41.89
N LYS A 23 -20.50 8.77 -42.21
CA LYS A 23 -20.38 7.31 -42.04
C LYS A 23 -19.43 6.67 -43.07
N GLU A 24 -18.83 5.54 -42.70
CA GLU A 24 -18.67 4.37 -43.59
C GLU A 24 -19.09 3.09 -42.83
N GLN A 25 -19.26 1.96 -43.55
CA GLN A 25 -19.77 0.69 -43.00
C GLN A 25 -18.94 -0.52 -43.46
N GLN A 26 -18.72 -1.46 -42.54
CA GLN A 26 -18.64 -2.92 -42.72
C GLN A 26 -18.05 -3.51 -44.02
N GLN A 27 -16.94 -4.26 -43.90
CA GLN A 27 -16.76 -5.53 -44.63
C GLN A 27 -15.69 -6.47 -44.02
N GLU A 28 -15.86 -7.76 -44.29
CA GLU A 28 -15.06 -8.94 -43.88
C GLU A 28 -15.01 -9.95 -45.05
N PRO A 29 -14.21 -11.04 -45.01
CA PRO A 29 -13.04 -11.31 -44.16
C PRO A 29 -11.72 -11.16 -44.95
N PRO A 30 -11.16 -12.12 -45.75
CA PRO A 30 -11.40 -13.57 -45.91
C PRO A 30 -10.31 -14.46 -45.23
N SER A 31 -10.33 -15.76 -45.48
CA SER A 31 -9.33 -16.77 -45.07
C SER A 31 -8.85 -17.64 -46.26
N ASN A 32 -7.66 -18.26 -46.19
CA ASN A 32 -7.38 -19.57 -46.81
C ASN A 32 -6.03 -20.19 -46.39
N THR A 33 -5.85 -21.47 -46.74
CA THR A 33 -4.82 -22.41 -46.24
C THR A 33 -3.87 -22.90 -47.35
N GLU A 34 -2.88 -23.73 -46.96
CA GLU A 34 -2.08 -24.67 -47.82
C GLU A 34 -1.04 -24.02 -48.78
N GLU A 35 0.04 -24.70 -49.22
CA GLU A 35 0.41 -26.13 -49.11
C GLU A 35 1.95 -26.36 -48.97
N THR A 36 2.38 -27.63 -48.81
CA THR A 36 3.78 -28.14 -48.70
C THR A 36 4.31 -28.64 -50.07
N PRO A 37 5.62 -28.96 -50.32
CA PRO A 37 6.45 -30.02 -49.67
C PRO A 37 7.93 -29.59 -49.44
N GLY A 38 8.90 -30.38 -48.92
CA GLY A 38 8.93 -31.75 -48.37
C GLY A 38 9.80 -32.74 -49.18
N TYR A 39 10.95 -33.24 -48.64
CA TYR A 39 11.48 -34.62 -48.85
C TYR A 39 12.72 -34.99 -47.96
N LEU A 40 13.12 -36.27 -48.02
CA LEU A 40 13.92 -37.07 -47.06
C LEU A 40 15.47 -36.90 -47.03
N GLY A 41 16.06 -37.34 -45.89
CA GLY A 41 17.36 -38.07 -45.83
C GLY A 41 18.53 -37.31 -45.17
N SER A 42 19.49 -37.96 -44.48
CA SER A 42 19.62 -39.35 -43.98
C SER A 42 20.76 -39.43 -42.95
N GLU A 43 20.82 -40.47 -42.10
CA GLU A 43 21.99 -40.74 -41.24
C GLU A 43 23.24 -41.14 -42.05
N PRO A 44 24.43 -41.22 -41.41
CA PRO A 44 24.92 -42.57 -41.10
C PRO A 44 25.58 -42.75 -39.71
N HIS A 45 25.43 -43.97 -39.17
CA HIS A 45 26.29 -44.54 -38.14
C HIS A 45 27.77 -44.62 -38.57
N ASN A 46 28.70 -44.61 -37.61
CA ASN A 46 29.88 -45.48 -37.68
C ASN A 46 30.46 -45.80 -36.29
N GLU A 47 30.89 -47.05 -36.08
CA GLU A 47 31.54 -47.51 -34.84
C GLU A 47 33.06 -47.62 -35.02
N ALA A 48 33.83 -47.41 -33.94
CA ALA A 48 35.08 -48.13 -33.67
C ALA A 48 35.58 -47.83 -32.25
N ALA A 49 35.99 -48.87 -31.51
CA ALA A 49 36.63 -48.73 -30.20
C ALA A 49 38.08 -49.25 -30.24
N THR A 50 38.98 -48.60 -29.48
CA THR A 50 40.29 -49.13 -29.05
C THR A 50 40.57 -48.65 -27.62
N ALA A 51 41.48 -49.32 -26.92
CA ALA A 51 41.43 -49.39 -25.46
C ALA A 51 42.75 -49.08 -24.71
N ALA A 52 42.61 -48.97 -23.38
CA ALA A 52 43.64 -49.00 -22.33
C ALA A 52 44.49 -47.74 -22.08
N GLY A 53 44.58 -47.36 -20.79
CA GLY A 53 45.46 -46.30 -20.28
C GLY A 53 45.09 -45.83 -18.87
N ARG A 54 45.77 -46.34 -17.82
CA ARG A 54 45.67 -45.82 -16.43
C ARG A 54 46.68 -44.69 -16.23
N ALA A 55 46.24 -43.55 -15.70
CA ALA A 55 47.07 -42.62 -14.93
C ALA A 55 46.21 -41.74 -14.01
N THR A 56 46.74 -41.37 -12.83
CA THR A 56 46.10 -40.50 -11.84
C THR A 56 46.56 -39.05 -11.98
N SER A 57 45.64 -38.08 -11.84
CA SER A 57 45.99 -36.68 -11.56
C SER A 57 44.82 -35.97 -10.90
N ASP A 58 44.96 -35.60 -9.64
CA ASP A 58 44.04 -34.65 -9.01
C ASP A 58 44.19 -33.26 -9.66
N ARG A 59 43.06 -32.60 -9.90
CA ARG A 59 43.01 -31.17 -10.24
C ARG A 59 41.98 -30.49 -9.32
N PRO A 60 42.38 -29.53 -8.47
CA PRO A 60 41.42 -28.79 -7.67
C PRO A 60 40.55 -27.93 -8.59
N THR A 61 39.25 -28.21 -8.63
CA THR A 61 38.28 -27.39 -9.35
C THR A 61 38.18 -26.01 -8.69
N SER A 62 38.23 -24.96 -9.50
CA SER A 62 38.40 -23.60 -9.01
C SER A 62 37.10 -23.04 -8.40
N ASN A 63 37.08 -22.84 -7.08
CA ASN A 63 36.07 -22.02 -6.38
C ASN A 63 36.21 -20.51 -6.66
N SER A 64 37.06 -20.09 -7.60
CA SER A 64 37.32 -18.66 -7.87
C SER A 64 36.15 -17.95 -8.56
N THR A 65 35.37 -18.66 -9.39
CA THR A 65 34.21 -18.10 -10.09
C THR A 65 33.03 -17.84 -9.15
N THR A 66 32.73 -18.78 -8.24
CA THR A 66 31.71 -18.59 -7.19
C THR A 66 32.09 -17.48 -6.21
N ARG A 67 33.35 -17.43 -5.75
CA ARG A 67 33.85 -16.31 -4.92
C ARG A 67 33.72 -14.98 -5.64
N ARG A 68 34.29 -14.82 -6.84
CA ARG A 68 34.21 -13.57 -7.63
C ARG A 68 32.76 -13.10 -7.85
N ARG A 69 31.82 -14.02 -8.09
CA ARG A 69 30.39 -13.66 -8.25
C ARG A 69 29.81 -13.15 -6.93
N CYS A 70 30.07 -13.78 -5.80
CA CYS A 70 29.63 -13.32 -4.48
C CYS A 70 30.27 -11.97 -4.10
N ASP A 71 31.59 -11.83 -4.28
CA ASP A 71 32.36 -10.62 -3.99
C ASP A 71 31.88 -9.41 -4.82
N SER A 72 31.40 -9.65 -6.05
CA SER A 72 30.80 -8.60 -6.87
C SER A 72 29.48 -8.06 -6.31
N VAL A 73 28.66 -8.90 -5.66
CA VAL A 73 27.42 -8.46 -5.00
C VAL A 73 27.69 -7.79 -3.65
N LYS A 74 28.84 -8.08 -3.00
CA LYS A 74 29.24 -7.34 -1.78
C LYS A 74 29.56 -5.86 -2.06
N LYS A 75 30.04 -5.52 -3.25
CA LYS A 75 30.50 -4.16 -3.60
C LYS A 75 29.41 -3.18 -4.05
N THR A 76 28.15 -3.62 -4.18
CA THR A 76 27.05 -2.80 -4.72
C THR A 76 25.88 -2.58 -3.75
N ARG A 77 25.96 -3.10 -2.52
CA ARG A 77 24.91 -2.96 -1.51
C ARG A 77 25.11 -1.69 -0.68
N PRO A 78 24.04 -1.00 -0.26
CA PRO A 78 24.16 -0.03 0.83
C PRO A 78 24.57 -0.75 2.14
N PRO A 79 25.37 -0.13 3.02
CA PRO A 79 25.64 -0.67 4.34
C PRO A 79 24.35 -0.76 5.18
N PHE A 80 24.42 -1.45 6.32
CA PHE A 80 23.34 -1.43 7.32
C PHE A 80 23.33 -0.10 8.11
N PRO A 81 22.22 0.24 8.80
CA PRO A 81 20.92 -0.44 8.82
C PRO A 81 20.12 -0.23 7.53
N TRP A 82 19.19 -1.13 7.23
CA TRP A 82 18.27 -1.01 6.09
C TRP A 82 16.86 -0.68 6.59
N PHE A 83 16.33 0.45 6.14
CA PHE A 83 15.01 0.97 6.51
C PHE A 83 14.22 1.43 5.27
N GLY A 84 12.91 1.24 5.30
CA GLY A 84 11.95 1.95 4.45
C GLY A 84 10.88 2.60 5.31
N MET A 85 10.53 3.87 5.06
CA MET A 85 9.56 4.61 5.86
C MET A 85 8.41 5.14 4.99
N ASP A 86 7.18 5.01 5.48
CA ASP A 86 5.98 5.65 4.91
C ASP A 86 5.40 6.61 5.96
N ILE A 87 5.43 7.91 5.67
CA ILE A 87 5.01 8.97 6.57
C ILE A 87 3.60 9.44 6.15
N GLY A 88 2.60 8.65 6.51
CA GLY A 88 1.20 8.93 6.21
C GLY A 88 0.60 10.05 7.05
N GLY A 89 -0.63 10.46 6.73
CA GLY A 89 -1.32 11.56 7.43
C GLY A 89 -1.59 11.33 8.91
N THR A 90 -1.85 10.07 9.32
CA THR A 90 -2.17 9.68 10.71
C THR A 90 -1.10 8.82 11.36
N LEU A 91 -0.50 7.89 10.60
CA LEU A 91 0.52 6.95 11.08
C LEU A 91 1.77 7.02 10.21
N VAL A 92 2.93 6.96 10.84
CA VAL A 92 4.20 6.57 10.24
C VAL A 92 4.32 5.05 10.32
N LYS A 93 4.78 4.42 9.24
CA LYS A 93 5.21 3.02 9.20
C LYS A 93 6.70 2.98 8.90
N LEU A 94 7.41 2.10 9.58
CA LEU A 94 8.84 1.86 9.44
C LEU A 94 9.06 0.36 9.27
N VAL A 95 9.60 -0.03 8.13
CA VAL A 95 10.05 -1.40 7.86
C VAL A 95 11.55 -1.45 8.11
N TYR A 96 12.00 -2.44 8.88
CA TYR A 96 13.41 -2.65 9.25
C TYR A 96 13.84 -4.08 8.91
N PHE A 97 14.92 -4.23 8.14
CA PHE A 97 15.54 -5.54 7.90
C PHE A 97 16.66 -5.79 8.90
N GLU A 98 16.49 -6.80 9.75
CA GLU A 98 17.46 -7.28 10.73
C GLU A 98 18.27 -8.45 10.14
N PRO A 99 19.52 -8.25 9.69
CA PRO A 99 20.36 -9.36 9.24
C PRO A 99 20.64 -10.37 10.36
N LYS A 100 20.42 -11.65 10.08
CA LYS A 100 20.76 -12.79 10.96
C LYS A 100 22.07 -13.48 10.55
N ASP A 101 22.58 -13.14 9.35
CA ASP A 101 23.75 -13.72 8.69
C ASP A 101 25.06 -12.94 8.90
N ILE A 102 25.15 -12.12 9.95
CA ILE A 102 26.33 -11.31 10.28
C ILE A 102 27.50 -12.23 10.64
N THR A 103 28.67 -12.04 10.01
CA THR A 103 29.89 -12.81 10.36
C THR A 103 30.64 -12.17 11.53
N ALA A 104 31.54 -12.93 12.18
CA ALA A 104 32.32 -12.40 13.30
C ALA A 104 33.24 -11.23 12.89
N GLU A 105 33.69 -11.21 11.64
CA GLU A 105 34.46 -10.11 11.06
C GLU A 105 33.56 -8.88 10.83
N GLU A 106 32.38 -9.06 10.21
CA GLU A 106 31.40 -7.99 10.02
C GLU A 106 30.95 -7.40 11.37
N GLU A 107 30.74 -8.24 12.39
CA GLU A 107 30.44 -7.78 13.75
C GLU A 107 31.62 -7.03 14.41
N GLN A 108 32.87 -7.36 14.09
CA GLN A 108 34.04 -6.66 14.64
C GLN A 108 34.32 -5.31 13.95
N GLU A 109 33.92 -5.17 12.68
CA GLU A 109 33.93 -3.90 11.95
C GLU A 109 32.70 -3.01 12.26
N GLU A 110 31.62 -3.59 12.79
CA GLU A 110 30.37 -2.89 13.07
C GLU A 110 30.50 -1.84 14.19
N VAL A 111 30.24 -0.57 13.82
CA VAL A 111 30.22 0.59 14.72
C VAL A 111 29.23 0.38 15.88
N ALA A 112 29.65 0.70 17.11
CA ALA A 112 28.86 0.46 18.33
C ALA A 112 27.44 1.07 18.30
N ASN A 113 27.23 2.20 17.59
CA ASN A 113 25.91 2.79 17.39
C ASN A 113 24.96 1.85 16.64
N LEU A 114 25.45 1.14 15.61
CA LEU A 114 24.65 0.21 14.80
C LEU A 114 24.23 -1.01 15.64
N LYS A 115 25.15 -1.54 16.47
CA LYS A 115 24.83 -2.60 17.46
C LYS A 115 23.77 -2.15 18.46
N SER A 116 23.90 -0.92 18.96
CA SER A 116 22.95 -0.30 19.89
C SER A 116 21.56 -0.14 19.25
N ILE A 117 21.50 0.27 17.99
CA ILE A 117 20.26 0.44 17.22
C ILE A 117 19.63 -0.91 16.87
N ARG A 118 20.38 -1.90 16.36
CA ARG A 118 19.89 -3.27 16.14
C ARG A 118 19.29 -3.82 17.44
N ARG A 119 20.04 -3.78 18.54
CA ARG A 119 19.57 -4.25 19.86
C ARG A 119 18.33 -3.50 20.33
N TYR A 120 18.28 -2.18 20.20
CA TYR A 120 17.13 -1.38 20.62
C TYR A 120 15.85 -1.76 19.86
N LEU A 121 15.95 -2.01 18.56
CA LEU A 121 14.80 -2.42 17.73
C LEU A 121 14.36 -3.86 18.02
N THR A 122 15.29 -4.79 18.26
CA THR A 122 14.98 -6.22 18.41
C THR A 122 14.65 -6.64 19.85
N SER A 123 15.20 -5.96 20.86
CA SER A 123 14.94 -6.26 22.28
C SER A 123 13.68 -5.60 22.84
N ASN A 124 12.98 -4.78 22.06
CA ASN A 124 11.77 -4.06 22.48
C ASN A 124 10.62 -4.31 21.50
N THR A 125 9.40 -4.15 22.00
CA THR A 125 8.13 -4.20 21.24
C THR A 125 7.40 -2.86 21.26
N ALA A 126 7.75 -1.97 22.18
CA ALA A 126 7.28 -0.59 22.24
C ALA A 126 8.47 0.37 22.23
N TYR A 127 8.28 1.56 21.65
CA TYR A 127 9.31 2.59 21.50
C TYR A 127 8.75 3.97 21.91
N GLY A 128 9.30 4.56 22.96
CA GLY A 128 8.70 5.73 23.59
C GLY A 128 7.35 5.36 24.22
N GLU A 129 6.36 6.24 24.11
CA GLU A 129 5.01 6.03 24.65
C GLU A 129 4.04 5.43 23.62
N THR A 130 4.29 5.62 22.32
CA THR A 130 3.29 5.38 21.24
C THR A 130 3.80 4.51 20.08
N GLY A 131 5.10 4.23 20.00
CA GLY A 131 5.67 3.37 18.95
C GLY A 131 5.48 1.89 19.27
N ILE A 132 5.07 1.10 18.28
CA ILE A 132 4.74 -0.32 18.41
C ILE A 132 5.46 -1.12 17.30
N ARG A 133 6.02 -2.28 17.64
CA ARG A 133 6.45 -3.31 16.67
C ARG A 133 5.42 -4.43 16.62
N ASP A 134 4.77 -4.59 15.48
CA ASP A 134 3.74 -5.60 15.25
C ASP A 134 4.37 -6.97 14.99
N MET A 135 4.88 -7.63 16.05
CA MET A 135 5.63 -8.89 15.97
C MET A 135 4.91 -10.02 15.22
N HIS A 136 3.58 -10.00 15.17
CA HIS A 136 2.77 -11.00 14.47
C HIS A 136 2.86 -10.90 12.93
N LEU A 137 3.51 -9.84 12.41
CA LEU A 137 3.81 -9.63 11.00
C LEU A 137 5.31 -9.88 10.65
N GLU A 138 6.14 -10.30 11.62
CA GLU A 138 7.58 -10.44 11.40
C GLU A 138 7.90 -11.55 10.37
N LEU A 139 8.46 -11.19 9.21
CA LEU A 139 8.89 -12.19 8.22
C LEU A 139 10.25 -12.75 8.63
N GLN A 140 10.32 -14.03 8.94
CA GLN A 140 11.54 -14.69 9.43
C GLN A 140 12.33 -15.33 8.29
N ASP A 141 13.66 -15.35 8.39
CA ASP A 141 14.61 -15.95 7.43
C ASP A 141 14.46 -15.46 5.97
N LEU A 142 13.91 -14.25 5.78
CA LEU A 142 13.77 -13.59 4.49
C LEU A 142 15.14 -13.34 3.85
N THR A 143 15.28 -13.71 2.58
CA THR A 143 16.49 -13.40 1.79
C THR A 143 16.30 -12.13 0.96
N LEU A 144 16.78 -10.99 1.47
CA LEU A 144 16.69 -9.67 0.83
C LEU A 144 18.07 -9.22 0.34
N CYS A 145 18.17 -8.81 -0.94
CA CYS A 145 19.42 -8.36 -1.58
C CYS A 145 20.62 -9.31 -1.41
N GLY A 146 20.36 -10.62 -1.19
CA GLY A 146 21.40 -11.62 -0.91
C GLY A 146 22.03 -11.51 0.48
N ARG A 147 21.27 -11.03 1.48
CA ARG A 147 21.46 -11.26 2.92
C ARG A 147 20.26 -12.04 3.44
N THR A 148 20.43 -12.83 4.50
CA THR A 148 19.32 -13.52 5.18
C THR A 148 19.05 -12.88 6.54
N GLY A 149 17.79 -12.58 6.82
CA GLY A 149 17.39 -11.84 8.02
C GLY A 149 15.89 -11.73 8.22
N ASN A 150 15.47 -11.02 9.26
CA ASN A 150 14.05 -10.86 9.59
C ASN A 150 13.55 -9.47 9.18
N LEU A 151 12.33 -9.39 8.63
CA LEU A 151 11.67 -8.14 8.27
C LEU A 151 10.68 -7.72 9.36
N HIS A 152 10.97 -6.61 10.03
CA HIS A 152 10.20 -6.08 11.15
C HIS A 152 9.30 -4.93 10.72
N PHE A 153 8.06 -4.94 11.18
CA PHE A 153 7.06 -3.88 10.94
C PHE A 153 6.83 -3.06 12.21
N ILE A 154 7.05 -1.76 12.11
CA ILE A 154 6.96 -0.81 13.21
C ILE A 154 6.04 0.34 12.80
N ARG A 155 5.23 0.86 13.72
CA ARG A 155 4.35 2.02 13.50
C ARG A 155 4.34 2.96 14.69
N PHE A 156 4.07 4.23 14.44
CA PHE A 156 3.80 5.25 15.46
C PHE A 156 2.93 6.38 14.88
N PRO A 157 2.23 7.18 15.71
CA PRO A 157 1.44 8.31 15.24
C PRO A 157 2.29 9.38 14.54
N THR A 158 1.81 9.95 13.43
CA THR A 158 2.54 11.02 12.72
C THR A 158 2.72 12.29 13.56
N HIS A 159 1.93 12.48 14.63
CA HIS A 159 2.14 13.58 15.57
C HIS A 159 3.40 13.43 16.44
N ASP A 160 3.88 12.19 16.66
CA ASP A 160 5.08 11.89 17.46
C ASP A 160 6.39 11.92 16.65
N LEU A 161 6.31 12.23 15.35
CA LEU A 161 7.48 12.33 14.49
C LEU A 161 8.58 13.28 15.03
N PRO A 162 8.29 14.42 15.68
CA PRO A 162 9.33 15.24 16.33
C PRO A 162 10.06 14.50 17.48
N ALA A 163 9.35 13.68 18.26
CA ALA A 163 9.95 12.87 19.33
C ALA A 163 10.79 11.73 18.76
N PHE A 164 10.33 11.09 17.68
CA PHE A 164 11.13 10.13 16.91
C PHE A 164 12.41 10.77 16.37
N LEU A 165 12.34 11.95 15.74
CA LEU A 165 13.49 12.65 15.18
C LEU A 165 14.51 13.05 16.26
N GLN A 166 14.05 13.46 17.45
CA GLN A 166 14.92 13.73 18.59
C GLN A 166 15.59 12.44 19.10
N MET A 167 14.86 11.32 19.19
CA MET A 167 15.42 10.01 19.57
C MET A 167 16.45 9.49 18.54
N VAL A 168 16.26 9.78 17.26
CA VAL A 168 17.20 9.48 16.16
C VAL A 168 18.47 10.32 16.26
N ARG A 169 18.37 11.61 16.60
CA ARG A 169 19.50 12.50 16.92
C ARG A 169 20.30 11.97 18.12
N ASP A 170 19.62 11.68 19.23
CA ASP A 170 20.25 11.32 20.51
C ASP A 170 20.90 9.93 20.50
N LYS A 171 20.46 9.04 19.58
CA LYS A 171 21.11 7.76 19.28
C LYS A 171 22.13 7.85 18.13
N HIS A 172 22.39 9.05 17.60
CA HIS A 172 23.38 9.33 16.56
C HIS A 172 23.22 8.50 15.27
N PHE A 173 21.98 8.30 14.79
CA PHE A 173 21.70 7.52 13.58
C PHE A 173 22.40 8.05 12.31
N SER A 174 22.56 9.37 12.17
CA SER A 174 23.20 10.00 11.00
C SER A 174 24.67 9.58 10.83
N SER A 175 25.33 9.06 11.87
CA SER A 175 26.68 8.50 11.78
C SER A 175 26.73 7.13 11.07
N LEU A 176 25.60 6.57 10.66
CA LEU A 176 25.49 5.24 10.04
C LEU A 176 24.94 5.34 8.61
N HIS A 177 23.94 6.19 8.39
CA HIS A 177 23.39 6.51 7.06
C HIS A 177 22.95 7.96 7.02
N THR A 178 23.37 8.68 5.98
CA THR A 178 22.95 10.07 5.74
C THR A 178 21.63 10.16 4.97
N THR A 179 21.13 9.06 4.40
CA THR A 179 19.96 9.03 3.51
C THR A 179 18.99 7.93 3.91
N LEU A 180 17.72 8.29 4.09
CA LEU A 180 16.61 7.38 4.37
C LEU A 180 15.65 7.36 3.17
N CYS A 181 15.27 6.17 2.70
CA CYS A 181 14.18 6.02 1.72
C CYS A 181 12.84 6.24 2.41
N ALA A 182 12.12 7.28 1.98
CA ALA A 182 10.86 7.70 2.59
C ALA A 182 9.78 7.96 1.53
N THR A 183 8.55 7.56 1.83
CA THR A 183 7.38 7.76 0.99
C THR A 183 6.20 8.33 1.79
N GLY A 184 5.07 8.55 1.12
CA GLY A 184 3.89 9.21 1.68
C GLY A 184 4.03 10.72 1.74
N GLY A 185 2.90 11.44 1.83
CA GLY A 185 2.90 12.91 1.83
C GLY A 185 3.77 13.56 2.93
N GLY A 186 4.02 12.86 4.04
CA GLY A 186 4.91 13.30 5.10
C GLY A 186 6.39 13.35 4.71
N ALA A 187 6.85 12.52 3.75
CA ALA A 187 8.23 12.57 3.25
C ALA A 187 8.55 13.90 2.56
N TYR A 188 7.54 14.60 2.05
CA TYR A 188 7.66 15.97 1.54
C TYR A 188 7.47 17.00 2.67
N LYS A 189 6.41 16.86 3.48
CA LYS A 189 6.07 17.81 4.56
C LYS A 189 7.20 18.01 5.57
N PHE A 190 7.87 16.93 5.98
CA PHE A 190 8.82 16.92 7.09
C PHE A 190 10.29 16.84 6.64
N GLU A 191 10.61 17.00 5.34
CA GLU A 191 12.00 16.90 4.84
C GLU A 191 12.96 17.84 5.56
N SER A 192 12.52 19.08 5.85
CA SER A 192 13.30 20.05 6.61
C SER A 192 13.59 19.57 8.03
N ASP A 193 12.63 18.91 8.66
CA ASP A 193 12.75 18.44 10.05
C ASP A 193 13.68 17.24 10.14
N PHE A 194 13.64 16.29 9.19
CA PHE A 194 14.66 15.24 9.09
C PHE A 194 16.08 15.82 8.95
N ARG A 195 16.24 16.85 8.12
CA ARG A 195 17.53 17.51 7.87
C ARG A 195 18.03 18.32 9.07
N THR A 196 17.16 19.03 9.78
CA THR A 196 17.55 19.94 10.89
C THR A 196 17.48 19.30 12.28
N MET A 197 16.60 18.32 12.47
CA MET A 197 16.52 17.56 13.73
C MET A 197 17.49 16.39 13.72
N ALA A 198 17.40 15.50 12.73
CA ALA A 198 18.12 14.22 12.73
C ALA A 198 19.44 14.20 11.93
N ASP A 199 19.77 15.25 11.18
CA ASP A 199 20.86 15.26 10.18
C ASP A 199 20.72 14.13 9.13
N LEU A 200 19.47 13.90 8.70
CA LEU A 200 19.11 12.90 7.70
C LEU A 200 18.54 13.56 6.45
N GLN A 201 18.93 13.04 5.28
CA GLN A 201 18.35 13.38 3.99
C GLN A 201 17.27 12.36 3.62
N LEU A 202 16.15 12.81 3.05
CA LEU A 202 15.11 11.91 2.56
C LEU A 202 15.26 11.66 1.05
N HIS A 203 15.52 10.41 0.69
CA HIS A 203 15.28 9.94 -0.67
C HIS A 203 13.78 9.69 -0.82
N LYS A 204 13.08 10.72 -1.29
CA LYS A 204 11.62 10.74 -1.44
C LYS A 204 11.18 9.88 -2.62
N LEU A 205 10.23 8.99 -2.37
CA LEU A 205 9.57 8.13 -3.34
C LEU A 205 8.07 8.48 -3.41
N ASP A 206 7.36 7.98 -4.42
CA ASP A 206 5.90 8.13 -4.51
C ASP A 206 5.16 7.10 -3.63
N GLU A 207 4.02 7.51 -3.06
CA GLU A 207 3.20 6.70 -2.14
C GLU A 207 2.59 5.48 -2.84
N LEU A 208 2.15 5.65 -4.08
CA LEU A 208 1.41 4.66 -4.86
C LEU A 208 2.36 3.68 -5.55
N ASP A 209 3.48 4.17 -6.08
CA ASP A 209 4.57 3.34 -6.58
C ASP A 209 5.12 2.42 -5.48
N CYS A 210 5.38 2.97 -4.29
CA CYS A 210 5.84 2.19 -3.14
C CYS A 210 4.79 1.17 -2.67
N LEU A 211 3.51 1.56 -2.62
CA LEU A 211 2.43 0.66 -2.24
C LEU A 211 2.33 -0.55 -3.17
N ILE A 212 2.30 -0.33 -4.49
CA ILE A 212 2.15 -1.41 -5.47
C ILE A 212 3.37 -2.33 -5.44
N ARG A 213 4.58 -1.77 -5.42
CA ARG A 213 5.83 -2.55 -5.30
C ARG A 213 5.88 -3.34 -3.99
N GLY A 214 5.40 -2.76 -2.90
CA GLY A 214 5.34 -3.40 -1.58
C GLY A 214 4.40 -4.60 -1.55
N VAL A 215 3.14 -4.43 -1.97
CA VAL A 215 2.13 -5.51 -1.99
C VAL A 215 2.59 -6.68 -2.86
N LEU A 216 3.06 -6.39 -4.08
CA LEU A 216 3.56 -7.42 -5.00
C LEU A 216 4.81 -8.12 -4.44
N TYR A 217 5.71 -7.40 -3.77
CA TYR A 217 6.89 -8.00 -3.17
C TYR A 217 6.53 -8.95 -2.01
N ILE A 218 5.68 -8.52 -1.07
CA ILE A 218 5.31 -9.33 0.10
C ILE A 218 4.63 -10.63 -0.32
N ASP A 219 3.62 -10.59 -1.19
CA ASP A 219 2.99 -11.81 -1.72
C ASP A 219 4.02 -12.74 -2.39
N SER A 220 4.92 -12.19 -3.22
CA SER A 220 5.94 -12.97 -3.93
C SER A 220 6.98 -13.67 -3.03
N VAL A 221 7.17 -13.23 -1.79
CA VAL A 221 8.11 -13.87 -0.84
C VAL A 221 7.41 -14.77 0.19
N MET A 222 6.08 -14.71 0.31
CA MET A 222 5.30 -15.52 1.25
C MET A 222 5.04 -16.96 0.78
N SER A 223 5.70 -17.43 -0.28
CA SER A 223 5.45 -18.72 -0.95
C SER A 223 5.63 -19.98 -0.09
N SER A 224 6.20 -19.86 1.11
CA SER A 224 6.39 -20.94 2.09
C SER A 224 5.57 -20.79 3.37
N GLY A 225 4.75 -19.74 3.49
CA GLY A 225 3.91 -19.43 4.65
C GLY A 225 2.41 -19.61 4.39
N PRO A 226 1.54 -19.15 5.30
CA PRO A 226 0.17 -18.81 4.92
C PRO A 226 0.18 -17.69 3.86
N SER A 227 -0.78 -17.70 2.93
CA SER A 227 -0.90 -16.65 1.91
C SER A 227 -1.19 -15.30 2.56
N GLU A 228 -0.49 -14.25 2.10
CA GLU A 228 -0.68 -12.86 2.50
C GLU A 228 -2.12 -12.39 2.24
N CYS A 229 -2.65 -12.74 1.06
CA CYS A 229 -3.99 -12.35 0.66
C CYS A 229 -5.03 -13.40 1.10
N TYR A 230 -6.24 -12.92 1.38
CA TYR A 230 -7.36 -13.75 1.84
C TYR A 230 -8.71 -13.13 1.45
N TYR A 231 -9.76 -13.94 1.46
CA TYR A 231 -11.14 -13.50 1.34
C TYR A 231 -12.01 -14.14 2.43
N PHE A 232 -13.24 -13.63 2.61
CA PHE A 232 -14.26 -14.29 3.39
C PHE A 232 -15.22 -15.01 2.47
N GLU A 233 -15.31 -16.32 2.61
CA GLU A 233 -16.33 -17.17 1.99
C GLU A 233 -17.64 -17.02 2.79
N ASN A 234 -18.79 -16.91 2.11
CA ASN A 234 -20.11 -16.64 2.70
C ASN A 234 -20.17 -15.41 3.65
N PRO A 235 -19.68 -14.21 3.26
CA PRO A 235 -19.52 -13.07 4.18
C PRO A 235 -20.84 -12.46 4.70
N THR A 236 -21.98 -12.90 4.19
CA THR A 236 -23.33 -12.48 4.61
C THR A 236 -24.04 -13.50 5.50
N ASP A 237 -23.45 -14.66 5.74
CA ASP A 237 -23.99 -15.74 6.58
C ASP A 237 -23.10 -15.89 7.83
N PRO A 238 -23.52 -15.43 9.02
CA PRO A 238 -22.69 -15.47 10.22
C PRO A 238 -22.26 -16.87 10.67
N ASP A 239 -23.03 -17.92 10.34
CA ASP A 239 -22.74 -19.29 10.77
C ASP A 239 -21.77 -20.01 9.80
N HIS A 240 -21.68 -19.53 8.56
CA HIS A 240 -20.83 -20.11 7.49
C HIS A 240 -19.74 -19.16 6.96
N CYS A 241 -19.60 -17.96 7.53
CA CYS A 241 -18.57 -16.98 7.18
C CYS A 241 -17.19 -17.47 7.62
N VAL A 242 -16.31 -17.79 6.66
CA VAL A 242 -14.97 -18.33 6.94
C VAL A 242 -13.89 -17.63 6.13
N GLN A 243 -12.77 -17.31 6.79
CA GLN A 243 -11.59 -16.75 6.13
C GLN A 243 -10.89 -17.84 5.31
N ARG A 244 -10.53 -17.52 4.06
CA ARG A 244 -9.85 -18.41 3.11
C ARG A 244 -8.61 -17.71 2.52
N PRO A 245 -7.46 -18.40 2.38
CA PRO A 245 -6.30 -17.83 1.69
C PRO A 245 -6.60 -17.61 0.20
N TYR A 246 -5.89 -16.66 -0.42
CA TYR A 246 -6.02 -16.31 -1.83
C TYR A 246 -4.65 -15.98 -2.43
N THR A 247 -4.04 -16.93 -3.12
CA THR A 247 -2.78 -16.70 -3.84
C THR A 247 -2.99 -15.71 -4.99
N LEU A 248 -2.19 -14.64 -5.06
CA LEU A 248 -2.21 -13.68 -6.18
C LEU A 248 -1.50 -14.21 -7.44
N GLU A 249 -1.88 -15.40 -7.93
CA GLU A 249 -1.33 -15.96 -9.17
C GLU A 249 -1.71 -15.11 -10.38
N ASN A 250 -0.74 -14.38 -10.94
CA ASN A 250 -0.92 -13.37 -11.98
C ASN A 250 -2.01 -12.33 -11.60
N PRO A 251 -1.71 -11.36 -10.72
CA PRO A 251 -2.72 -10.51 -10.08
C PRO A 251 -3.41 -9.49 -11.01
N TYR A 252 -3.09 -9.47 -12.31
CA TYR A 252 -3.50 -8.40 -13.21
C TYR A 252 -4.70 -8.80 -14.09
N PRO A 253 -5.74 -7.94 -14.20
CA PRO A 253 -5.87 -6.61 -13.59
C PRO A 253 -6.42 -6.63 -12.15
N LEU A 254 -5.80 -5.85 -11.26
CA LEU A 254 -6.23 -5.65 -9.86
C LEU A 254 -6.88 -4.26 -9.68
N LEU A 255 -7.91 -4.18 -8.83
CA LEU A 255 -8.39 -2.91 -8.26
C LEU A 255 -7.92 -2.80 -6.80
N LEU A 256 -6.88 -2.00 -6.56
CA LEU A 256 -6.31 -1.79 -5.22
C LEU A 256 -6.98 -0.58 -4.54
N VAL A 257 -7.54 -0.80 -3.36
CA VAL A 257 -8.26 0.23 -2.58
C VAL A 257 -7.48 0.50 -1.29
N ASN A 258 -6.64 1.52 -1.29
CA ASN A 258 -5.85 1.92 -0.11
C ASN A 258 -6.71 2.79 0.82
N ILE A 259 -7.07 2.27 2.00
CA ILE A 259 -7.87 2.95 3.02
C ILE A 259 -6.93 3.42 4.14
N GLY A 260 -6.53 4.69 4.07
CA GLY A 260 -5.80 5.38 5.13
C GLY A 260 -6.67 6.47 5.76
N SER A 261 -6.08 7.64 6.00
CA SER A 261 -6.79 8.84 6.48
C SER A 261 -7.96 9.22 5.55
N GLY A 262 -7.70 9.21 4.24
CA GLY A 262 -8.69 9.13 3.16
C GLY A 262 -8.52 7.84 2.37
N VAL A 263 -9.13 7.73 1.19
CA VAL A 263 -9.07 6.54 0.33
C VAL A 263 -8.53 6.89 -1.06
N SER A 264 -7.63 6.05 -1.59
CA SER A 264 -7.18 6.07 -2.99
C SER A 264 -7.51 4.74 -3.67
N ILE A 265 -8.10 4.81 -4.87
CA ILE A 265 -8.52 3.66 -5.66
C ILE A 265 -7.68 3.60 -6.93
N LEU A 266 -6.98 2.49 -7.15
CA LEU A 266 -6.05 2.28 -8.24
C LEU A 266 -6.48 1.09 -9.10
N ALA A 267 -6.43 1.25 -10.42
CA ALA A 267 -6.47 0.12 -11.35
C ALA A 267 -5.03 -0.22 -11.75
N VAL A 268 -4.64 -1.47 -11.54
CA VAL A 268 -3.29 -1.99 -11.77
C VAL A 268 -3.37 -3.02 -12.89
N TYR A 269 -2.77 -2.69 -14.04
CA TYR A 269 -2.79 -3.49 -15.26
C TYR A 269 -1.49 -4.29 -15.47
N SER A 270 -0.38 -3.84 -14.88
CA SER A 270 0.85 -4.62 -14.66
C SER A 270 1.70 -3.96 -13.57
N GLU A 271 2.81 -4.60 -13.18
CA GLU A 271 3.79 -4.11 -12.18
C GLU A 271 4.25 -2.65 -12.43
N ASN A 272 4.27 -2.21 -13.69
CA ASN A 272 4.70 -0.87 -14.10
C ASN A 272 3.64 -0.16 -14.97
N ASN A 273 2.37 -0.60 -14.94
CA ASN A 273 1.25 0.06 -15.60
C ASN A 273 0.04 0.10 -14.66
N TYR A 274 -0.19 1.24 -14.04
CA TYR A 274 -1.31 1.49 -13.13
C TYR A 274 -1.73 2.95 -13.17
N ARG A 275 -2.94 3.22 -12.68
CA ARG A 275 -3.44 4.59 -12.48
C ARG A 275 -4.33 4.68 -11.26
N ARG A 276 -4.23 5.79 -10.53
CA ARG A 276 -5.24 6.19 -9.55
C ARG A 276 -6.52 6.58 -10.32
N VAL A 277 -7.54 5.75 -10.26
CA VAL A 277 -8.82 5.96 -10.94
C VAL A 277 -9.63 7.05 -10.24
N THR A 278 -9.68 7.01 -8.91
CA THR A 278 -10.40 7.99 -8.08
C THR A 278 -9.96 7.88 -6.60
N GLY A 279 -10.69 8.53 -5.70
CA GLY A 279 -10.60 8.32 -4.26
C GLY A 279 -11.72 9.08 -3.53
N THR A 280 -11.72 9.01 -2.20
CA THR A 280 -12.65 9.78 -1.35
C THR A 280 -11.95 10.29 -0.10
N SER A 281 -12.37 11.44 0.43
CA SER A 281 -11.94 11.93 1.75
C SER A 281 -12.55 11.12 2.90
N LEU A 282 -13.63 10.38 2.64
CA LEU A 282 -14.34 9.53 3.60
C LEU A 282 -13.59 8.22 3.88
N GLY A 283 -12.38 8.32 4.42
CA GLY A 283 -11.56 7.19 4.88
C GLY A 283 -11.55 7.03 6.41
N GLY A 284 -10.57 6.29 6.92
CA GLY A 284 -10.42 6.00 8.36
C GLY A 284 -10.24 7.24 9.24
N GLY A 285 -9.69 8.33 8.69
CA GLY A 285 -9.61 9.62 9.37
C GLY A 285 -10.97 10.29 9.57
N THR A 286 -11.91 10.10 8.63
CA THR A 286 -13.30 10.56 8.78
C THR A 286 -14.04 9.70 9.82
N PHE A 287 -13.87 8.37 9.79
CA PHE A 287 -14.42 7.47 10.81
C PHE A 287 -13.95 7.87 12.22
N LEU A 288 -12.64 7.89 12.45
CA LEU A 288 -12.07 8.16 13.77
C LEU A 288 -12.42 9.57 14.25
N GLY A 289 -12.28 10.59 13.39
CA GLY A 289 -12.62 11.97 13.74
C GLY A 289 -14.08 12.15 14.14
N LEU A 290 -15.02 11.52 13.42
CA LEU A 290 -16.44 11.56 13.80
C LEU A 290 -16.74 10.76 15.07
N CYS A 291 -16.09 9.60 15.28
CA CYS A 291 -16.22 8.86 16.53
C CYS A 291 -15.74 9.69 17.73
N CYS A 292 -14.53 10.26 17.68
CA CYS A 292 -14.01 11.12 18.75
C CYS A 292 -14.96 12.30 19.07
N LEU A 293 -15.54 12.94 18.04
CA LEU A 293 -16.46 14.06 18.21
C LEU A 293 -17.85 13.67 18.73
N LEU A 294 -18.34 12.47 18.40
CA LEU A 294 -19.72 12.03 18.71
C LEU A 294 -19.82 11.15 19.96
N THR A 295 -18.76 10.43 20.35
CA THR A 295 -18.75 9.53 21.50
C THR A 295 -17.71 9.90 22.56
N GLY A 296 -16.72 10.73 22.23
CA GLY A 296 -15.63 11.10 23.14
C GLY A 296 -14.53 10.03 23.30
N CYS A 297 -14.47 9.02 22.43
CA CYS A 297 -13.34 8.07 22.42
C CYS A 297 -12.02 8.76 22.05
N ALA A 298 -10.91 8.27 22.62
CA ALA A 298 -9.56 8.78 22.40
C ALA A 298 -8.75 7.94 21.41
N THR A 299 -9.07 6.65 21.26
CA THR A 299 -8.32 5.69 20.42
C THR A 299 -9.17 5.05 19.32
N PHE A 300 -8.50 4.48 18.31
CA PHE A 300 -9.16 3.76 17.23
C PHE A 300 -9.75 2.43 17.73
N GLU A 301 -9.05 1.80 18.67
CA GLU A 301 -9.43 0.58 19.36
C GLU A 301 -10.70 0.79 20.20
N GLU A 302 -10.81 1.90 20.94
CA GLU A 302 -12.07 2.31 21.61
C GLU A 302 -13.20 2.55 20.61
N ALA A 303 -12.92 3.24 19.49
CA ALA A 303 -13.94 3.50 18.46
C ALA A 303 -14.51 2.19 17.87
N LEU A 304 -13.65 1.19 17.62
CA LEU A 304 -14.08 -0.15 17.20
C LEU A 304 -14.82 -0.90 18.31
N GLN A 305 -14.39 -0.80 19.57
CA GLN A 305 -15.06 -1.43 20.71
C GLN A 305 -16.46 -0.85 20.96
N MET A 306 -16.65 0.45 20.75
CA MET A 306 -17.97 1.10 20.79
C MET A 306 -18.83 0.68 19.59
N ALA A 307 -18.24 0.61 18.39
CA ALA A 307 -18.95 0.21 17.18
C ALA A 307 -19.48 -1.24 17.24
N SER A 308 -18.71 -2.17 17.80
CA SER A 308 -19.13 -3.59 17.94
C SER A 308 -20.27 -3.82 18.92
N GLN A 309 -20.57 -2.84 19.78
CA GLN A 309 -21.70 -2.83 20.71
C GLN A 309 -22.87 -1.94 20.23
N GLY A 310 -22.70 -1.26 19.09
CA GLY A 310 -23.66 -0.31 18.54
C GLY A 310 -24.70 -0.97 17.62
N GLU A 311 -25.90 -0.38 17.55
CA GLU A 311 -26.95 -0.77 16.62
C GLU A 311 -27.26 0.41 15.68
N SER A 312 -26.75 0.35 14.44
CA SER A 312 -26.79 1.47 13.49
C SER A 312 -28.20 1.87 13.06
N THR A 313 -29.13 0.92 13.05
CA THR A 313 -30.59 1.06 12.81
C THR A 313 -31.27 2.08 13.74
N ARG A 314 -30.66 2.40 14.90
CA ARG A 314 -31.17 3.39 15.86
C ARG A 314 -30.82 4.84 15.49
N VAL A 315 -30.02 5.04 14.45
CA VAL A 315 -29.49 6.35 14.01
C VAL A 315 -29.69 6.54 12.50
N ASP A 316 -29.42 5.51 11.71
CA ASP A 316 -29.68 5.44 10.27
C ASP A 316 -31.18 5.26 9.98
N LYS A 317 -31.64 5.85 8.87
CA LYS A 317 -32.99 5.64 8.34
C LYS A 317 -32.94 4.66 7.17
N LEU A 318 -33.77 3.64 7.23
CA LEU A 318 -33.78 2.49 6.32
C LEU A 318 -34.85 2.63 5.23
N VAL A 319 -34.79 1.79 4.20
CA VAL A 319 -35.79 1.76 3.12
C VAL A 319 -37.19 1.49 3.68
N ARG A 320 -37.35 0.56 4.64
CA ARG A 320 -38.64 0.28 5.28
C ARG A 320 -39.20 1.45 6.08
N ASP A 321 -38.36 2.34 6.59
CA ASP A 321 -38.78 3.52 7.36
C ASP A 321 -39.34 4.64 6.45
N ILE A 322 -39.22 4.47 5.12
CA ILE A 322 -39.73 5.37 4.08
C ILE A 322 -40.87 4.71 3.30
N TYR A 323 -40.71 3.43 2.93
CA TYR A 323 -41.63 2.70 2.04
C TYR A 323 -42.57 1.72 2.77
N GLY A 324 -42.40 1.49 4.07
CA GLY A 324 -43.15 0.50 4.85
C GLY A 324 -42.69 -0.96 4.65
N GLY A 325 -41.72 -1.20 3.77
CA GLY A 325 -41.18 -2.50 3.40
C GLY A 325 -40.03 -2.36 2.40
N ASP A 326 -39.92 -3.31 1.47
CA ASP A 326 -38.96 -3.26 0.36
C ASP A 326 -39.42 -2.25 -0.71
N TYR A 327 -38.47 -1.59 -1.39
CA TYR A 327 -38.78 -0.79 -2.58
C TYR A 327 -38.62 -1.65 -3.84
N GLU A 328 -39.59 -2.55 -4.03
CA GLU A 328 -39.61 -3.63 -5.03
C GLU A 328 -39.17 -3.20 -6.44
N ARG A 329 -39.65 -2.02 -6.91
CA ARG A 329 -39.40 -1.52 -8.27
C ARG A 329 -37.92 -1.46 -8.67
N PHE A 330 -37.02 -1.28 -7.70
CA PHE A 330 -35.58 -1.23 -7.92
C PHE A 330 -34.81 -2.27 -7.09
N GLY A 331 -35.50 -3.25 -6.51
CA GLY A 331 -34.89 -4.33 -5.73
C GLY A 331 -34.14 -3.88 -4.47
N LEU A 332 -34.51 -2.73 -3.88
CA LEU A 332 -33.88 -2.24 -2.65
C LEU A 332 -34.60 -2.85 -1.43
N PRO A 333 -33.96 -3.74 -0.65
CA PRO A 333 -34.63 -4.40 0.46
C PRO A 333 -34.84 -3.45 1.64
N GLY A 334 -35.89 -3.68 2.43
CA GLY A 334 -36.33 -2.81 3.50
C GLY A 334 -35.31 -2.60 4.63
N TRP A 335 -34.34 -3.49 4.77
CA TRP A 335 -33.22 -3.37 5.73
C TRP A 335 -32.08 -2.48 5.23
N ALA A 336 -32.00 -2.15 3.93
CA ALA A 336 -30.94 -1.30 3.40
C ALA A 336 -31.05 0.14 3.95
N VAL A 337 -29.90 0.77 4.19
CA VAL A 337 -29.84 2.16 4.66
C VAL A 337 -30.16 3.12 3.52
N ALA A 338 -31.25 3.88 3.67
CA ALA A 338 -31.65 4.91 2.71
C ALA A 338 -31.06 6.30 3.04
N SER A 339 -30.79 6.58 4.32
CA SER A 339 -30.17 7.84 4.76
C SER A 339 -29.36 7.62 6.04
N ARG A 340 -28.04 7.77 5.94
CA ARG A 340 -27.11 7.70 7.08
C ARG A 340 -27.42 8.81 8.09
N CYS A 341 -27.45 8.48 9.37
CA CYS A 341 -27.88 9.34 10.47
C CYS A 341 -29.28 9.96 10.33
N GLY A 342 -30.11 9.47 9.40
CA GLY A 342 -31.38 10.08 8.99
C GLY A 342 -32.48 10.15 10.07
N LEU A 343 -32.31 9.48 11.22
CA LEU A 343 -33.21 9.59 12.37
C LEU A 343 -32.85 10.76 13.31
N GLN A 344 -31.57 11.17 13.41
CA GLN A 344 -31.18 12.31 14.24
C GLN A 344 -31.88 13.61 13.81
N GLN A 345 -32.10 13.79 12.50
CA GLN A 345 -32.81 14.94 11.95
C GLN A 345 -34.26 15.02 12.46
N LEU A 346 -34.92 13.89 12.68
CA LEU A 346 -36.28 13.84 13.24
C LEU A 346 -36.28 14.25 14.73
N PHE A 347 -35.32 13.76 15.51
CA PHE A 347 -35.13 14.20 16.90
C PHE A 347 -34.83 15.70 17.00
N TYR A 348 -34.00 16.24 16.10
CA TYR A 348 -33.69 17.67 16.05
C TYR A 348 -34.95 18.51 15.77
N PHE A 349 -35.72 18.19 14.73
CA PHE A 349 -36.97 18.92 14.44
C PHE A 349 -38.00 18.78 15.57
N HIS A 350 -38.17 17.60 16.16
CA HIS A 350 -39.13 17.39 17.24
C HIS A 350 -38.74 18.15 18.54
N THR A 351 -37.45 18.28 18.84
CA THR A 351 -36.97 19.05 20.00
C THR A 351 -36.95 20.56 19.72
N ALA A 352 -36.60 21.00 18.51
CA ALA A 352 -36.65 22.41 18.10
C ALA A 352 -38.08 22.99 18.11
N LEU A 353 -39.08 22.20 17.68
CA LEU A 353 -40.50 22.58 17.76
C LEU A 353 -41.00 22.78 19.21
N HIS A 354 -40.29 22.25 20.21
CA HIS A 354 -40.59 22.43 21.64
C HIS A 354 -39.64 23.38 22.38
N LYS A 355 -38.64 23.99 21.71
CA LYS A 355 -37.73 24.99 22.30
C LYS A 355 -37.39 26.11 21.30
N PRO A 356 -38.02 27.29 21.40
CA PRO A 356 -37.67 28.45 20.58
C PRO A 356 -36.39 29.13 21.13
N THR A 357 -35.22 28.59 20.80
CA THR A 357 -33.94 29.24 21.05
C THR A 357 -33.08 29.22 19.80
N ALA A 358 -32.56 30.38 19.38
CA ALA A 358 -31.83 30.52 18.12
C ALA A 358 -30.49 29.78 18.13
N LEU A 359 -30.17 29.08 17.03
CA LEU A 359 -28.77 28.95 16.61
C LEU A 359 -28.41 30.18 15.76
N THR A 360 -27.54 31.01 16.32
CA THR A 360 -26.73 31.92 15.50
C THR A 360 -25.66 31.08 14.78
N ALA A 361 -25.23 31.50 13.61
CA ALA A 361 -24.38 30.70 12.73
C ALA A 361 -23.01 30.32 13.32
N ILE A 362 -22.56 29.12 12.94
CA ILE A 362 -21.16 28.75 12.68
C ILE A 362 -21.16 28.07 11.31
#